data_AF-A0A5P8JQ79-F1
#
_entry.id   AF-A0A5P8JQ79-F1
#
_cell.length_a   1.000
_cell.length_b   1.000
_cell.length_c   1.000
_cell.angle_alpha   90.00
_cell.angle_beta   90.00
_cell.angle_gamma   90.00
#
_symmetry.space_group_name_H-M   'P 1'
#
loop_
_entity.id
_entity.type
_entity.pdbx_description
1 polymer ?
#
loop_
_entity_poly.entity_id
_entity_poly.type
_entity_poly.pdbx_seq_one_letter_code
_entity_poly.pdbx_strand_id
1 'polypeptide(L)'
;MITACSGIVLNDWLTCSCNLRNVRFLRDHQIAYDEVAVHKWTTKGNTVSVLLADQQAVGFVAQGDQIKLGAQALIAGLKQRHMTPVMVTGDNQQVALSVAKQLGIASDHVHAELKPADKAAIVKQYQQAHQVVAMVGDGVNDAPSLAQADIGIAIGAGTDVALDSADVVLTRSEPADILNFLNLAQQTDRKMIQNLWFGAGYNIVAIPLATGLFAGIGLVLSPAVGAVLMGLSTIIVAINAQTLRVHETE
;
A
#
# COMPACT_ATOMS: atom_id res chain seq x y z
N MET A 1 -9.06 3.34 -18.94
CA MET A 1 -9.42 2.65 -20.20
C MET A 1 -9.15 3.63 -21.34
N ILE A 2 -7.95 3.60 -21.91
CA ILE A 2 -7.62 4.40 -23.11
C ILE A 2 -8.11 3.55 -24.28
N THR A 3 -9.25 3.93 -24.84
CA THR A 3 -9.60 3.46 -26.18
C THR A 3 -8.58 4.10 -27.11
N ALA A 4 -7.73 3.27 -27.73
CA ALA A 4 -6.82 3.70 -28.76
C ALA A 4 -7.59 4.54 -29.80
N CYS A 5 -7.20 5.79 -29.98
CA CYS A 5 -7.48 6.54 -31.19
C CYS A 5 -6.18 6.65 -31.98
N SER A 6 -5.72 5.52 -32.49
CA SER A 6 -4.86 5.47 -33.67
C SER A 6 -5.71 5.93 -34.86
N GLY A 7 -5.41 7.12 -35.39
CA GLY A 7 -5.93 7.58 -36.67
C GLY A 7 -7.44 7.80 -36.69
N ILE A 8 -7.90 8.96 -36.22
CA ILE A 8 -9.12 9.54 -36.78
C ILE A 8 -8.75 10.09 -38.16
N VAL A 9 -8.77 9.23 -39.17
CA VAL A 9 -9.00 9.66 -40.56
C VAL A 9 -10.52 9.74 -40.69
N LEU A 10 -11.09 10.91 -40.41
CA LEU A 10 -12.46 11.24 -40.78
C LEU A 10 -12.47 11.41 -42.30
N ASN A 11 -12.80 10.34 -43.03
CA ASN A 11 -12.93 10.38 -44.48
C ASN A 11 -13.86 11.52 -44.92
N ASP A 12 -13.31 12.37 -45.79
CA ASP A 12 -13.94 13.11 -46.90
C ASP A 12 -15.02 14.17 -46.68
N TRP A 13 -15.25 14.67 -45.45
CA TRP A 13 -16.17 15.82 -45.26
C TRP A 13 -15.68 16.94 -44.32
N LEU A 14 -14.45 16.86 -43.81
CA LEU A 14 -13.83 17.93 -43.01
C LEU A 14 -12.59 18.46 -43.74
N THR A 15 -12.72 19.60 -44.43
CA THR A 15 -11.61 20.38 -44.99
C THR A 15 -10.75 21.07 -43.92
N CYS A 16 -10.77 20.57 -42.68
CA CYS A 16 -10.27 21.25 -41.50
C CYS A 16 -9.16 20.42 -40.85
N SER A 17 -8.01 21.05 -40.62
CA SER A 17 -6.82 20.39 -40.06
C SER A 17 -6.90 20.34 -38.54
N CYS A 18 -7.25 19.17 -37.98
CA CYS A 18 -7.40 18.98 -36.54
C CYS A 18 -6.14 18.38 -35.90
N ASN A 19 -5.62 19.00 -34.83
CA ASN A 19 -4.43 18.54 -34.11
C ASN A 19 -4.62 18.63 -32.58
N LEU A 20 -4.19 17.62 -31.84
CA LEU A 20 -4.11 17.66 -30.37
C LEU A 20 -2.75 18.21 -29.92
N ARG A 21 -2.76 19.23 -29.07
CA ARG A 21 -1.56 19.88 -28.53
C ARG A 21 -1.66 20.03 -27.01
N ASN A 22 -0.52 20.06 -26.33
CA ASN A 22 -0.48 20.36 -24.90
C ASN A 22 -0.67 21.87 -24.65
N VAL A 23 -1.04 22.24 -23.43
CA VAL A 23 -1.28 23.65 -23.05
C VAL A 23 -0.04 24.54 -23.27
N ARG A 24 1.17 23.97 -23.12
CA ARG A 24 2.44 24.68 -23.35
C ARG A 24 2.56 25.18 -24.79
N PHE A 25 2.25 24.34 -25.78
CA PHE A 25 2.31 24.71 -27.20
C PHE A 25 1.41 25.92 -27.51
N LEU A 26 0.20 25.97 -26.94
CA LEU A 26 -0.74 27.07 -27.16
C LEU A 26 -0.20 28.38 -26.60
N ARG A 27 0.42 28.35 -25.42
CA ARG A 27 1.06 29.52 -24.81
C ARG A 27 2.23 30.03 -25.65
N ASP A 28 3.08 29.12 -26.13
CA ASP A 28 4.26 29.46 -26.94
C ASP A 28 3.86 30.09 -28.30
N HIS A 29 2.71 29.71 -28.86
CA HIS A 29 2.19 30.22 -30.13
C HIS A 29 1.08 31.27 -29.97
N GLN A 30 0.82 31.74 -28.74
CA GLN A 30 -0.20 32.74 -28.42
C GLN A 30 -1.61 32.41 -28.96
N ILE A 31 -1.96 31.12 -28.99
CA ILE A 31 -3.29 30.65 -29.42
C ILE A 31 -4.24 30.83 -28.24
N ALA A 32 -5.37 31.52 -28.43
CA ALA A 32 -6.37 31.70 -27.40
C ALA A 32 -7.10 30.38 -27.06
N TYR A 33 -7.31 30.12 -25.77
CA TYR A 33 -8.07 28.98 -25.25
C TYR A 33 -8.76 29.35 -23.94
N ASP A 34 -9.73 28.55 -23.49
CA ASP A 34 -10.38 28.73 -22.20
C ASP A 34 -9.42 28.34 -21.06
N GLU A 35 -8.65 29.31 -20.58
CA GLU A 35 -7.68 29.11 -19.51
C GLU A 35 -8.34 28.67 -18.21
N VAL A 36 -9.56 29.14 -17.92
CA VAL A 36 -10.28 28.83 -16.68
C VAL A 36 -10.71 27.36 -16.67
N ALA A 37 -11.30 26.89 -17.77
CA ALA A 37 -11.71 25.50 -17.90
C ALA A 37 -10.51 24.55 -17.89
N VAL A 38 -9.44 24.88 -18.62
CA VAL A 38 -8.21 24.07 -18.63
C VAL A 38 -7.57 24.05 -17.24
N HIS A 39 -7.44 25.20 -16.58
CA HIS A 39 -6.84 25.31 -15.25
C HIS A 39 -7.62 24.51 -14.19
N LYS A 40 -8.95 24.46 -14.29
CA LYS A 40 -9.81 23.64 -13.42
C LYS A 40 -9.47 22.15 -13.48
N TRP A 41 -9.08 21.63 -14.65
CA TRP A 41 -8.77 20.21 -14.81
C TRP A 41 -7.30 19.89 -14.52
N THR A 42 -6.38 20.78 -14.88
CA THR A 42 -4.96 20.63 -14.51
C THR A 42 -4.76 20.69 -13.00
N THR A 43 -5.49 21.55 -12.27
CA THR A 43 -5.46 21.60 -10.79
C THR A 43 -6.01 20.34 -10.13
N LYS A 44 -6.87 19.59 -10.83
CA LYS A 44 -7.33 18.25 -10.42
C LYS A 44 -6.35 17.13 -10.78
N GLY A 45 -5.16 17.48 -11.28
CA GLY A 45 -4.12 16.53 -11.65
C GLY A 45 -4.33 15.84 -13.01
N ASN A 46 -5.22 16.36 -13.86
CA ASN A 46 -5.42 15.80 -15.20
C ASN A 46 -4.40 16.37 -16.18
N THR A 47 -3.90 15.51 -17.06
CA THR A 47 -3.22 15.93 -18.28
C THR A 47 -4.26 16.44 -19.26
N VAL A 48 -4.15 17.72 -19.65
CA VAL A 48 -5.08 18.37 -20.57
C VAL A 48 -4.43 18.56 -21.94
N SER A 49 -5.07 18.01 -22.97
CA SER A 49 -4.71 18.20 -24.37
C SER A 49 -5.81 18.99 -25.07
N VAL A 50 -5.43 20.07 -25.77
CA VAL A 50 -6.35 20.97 -26.47
C VAL A 50 -6.40 20.58 -27.95
N LEU A 51 -7.61 20.45 -28.48
CA LEU A 51 -7.87 20.22 -29.90
C LEU A 51 -7.84 21.56 -30.64
N LEU A 52 -6.96 21.67 -31.62
CA LEU A 52 -6.85 22.79 -32.55
C LEU A 52 -7.48 22.40 -33.88
N ALA A 53 -8.36 23.22 -34.41
CA ALA A 53 -8.88 23.14 -35.77
C ALA A 53 -8.50 24.44 -36.49
N ASP A 54 -7.71 24.35 -37.56
CA ASP A 54 -7.19 25.51 -38.32
C ASP A 54 -6.57 26.60 -37.40
N GLN A 55 -5.72 26.16 -36.46
CA GLN A 55 -5.04 26.98 -35.44
C GLN A 55 -5.94 27.65 -34.40
N GLN A 56 -7.24 27.33 -34.35
CA GLN A 56 -8.15 27.77 -33.29
C GLN A 56 -8.42 26.64 -32.29
N ALA A 57 -8.39 26.96 -31.00
CA ALA A 57 -8.75 26.00 -29.95
C ALA A 57 -10.27 25.76 -29.95
N VAL A 58 -10.69 24.55 -30.34
CA VAL A 58 -12.11 24.17 -30.45
C VAL A 58 -12.61 23.36 -29.25
N GLY A 59 -11.70 22.80 -28.44
CA GLY A 59 -12.06 22.04 -27.25
C GLY A 59 -10.84 21.42 -26.58
N PHE A 60 -11.04 20.70 -25.47
CA PHE A 60 -9.97 19.99 -24.78
C PHE A 60 -10.42 18.62 -24.27
N VAL A 61 -9.44 17.73 -24.11
CA VAL A 61 -9.58 16.42 -23.47
C VAL A 61 -8.73 16.46 -22.21
N ALA A 62 -9.35 16.15 -21.07
CA ALA A 62 -8.67 15.99 -19.80
C ALA A 62 -8.60 14.49 -19.48
N GLN A 63 -7.39 13.97 -19.29
CA GLN A 63 -7.13 12.59 -18.92
C GLN A 63 -6.36 12.57 -17.61
N GLY A 64 -6.83 11.80 -16.64
CA GLY A 64 -6.17 11.60 -15.36
C GLY A 64 -6.48 10.22 -14.81
N ASP A 65 -5.67 9.80 -13.86
CA ASP A 65 -5.88 8.55 -13.16
C ASP A 65 -6.97 8.70 -12.11
N GLN A 66 -7.86 7.71 -12.06
CA GLN A 66 -8.87 7.65 -11.03
C GLN A 66 -8.29 7.02 -9.77
N ILE A 67 -8.52 7.68 -8.64
CA ILE A 67 -8.25 7.12 -7.33
C ILE A 67 -9.12 5.87 -7.17
N LYS A 68 -8.51 4.73 -6.82
CA LYS A 68 -9.24 3.49 -6.54
C LYS A 68 -10.18 3.68 -5.36
N LEU A 69 -11.39 3.11 -5.44
CA LEU A 69 -12.44 3.31 -4.43
C LEU A 69 -11.99 2.97 -3.01
N GLY A 70 -11.26 1.86 -2.81
CA GLY A 70 -10.77 1.48 -1.49
C GLY A 70 -9.54 2.25 -0.99
N ALA A 71 -8.96 3.16 -1.76
CA ALA A 71 -7.82 3.96 -1.31
C ALA A 71 -8.21 4.91 -0.16
N GLN A 72 -9.41 5.52 -0.21
CA GLN A 72 -9.88 6.36 0.90
C GLN A 72 -10.13 5.53 2.17
N ALA A 73 -10.74 4.35 2.02
CA ALA A 73 -10.97 3.42 3.13
C ALA A 73 -9.64 2.97 3.76
N LEU A 74 -8.64 2.65 2.94
CA LEU A 74 -7.29 2.32 3.40
C LEU A 74 -6.71 3.45 4.26
N ILE A 75 -6.64 4.67 3.74
CA ILE A 75 -6.03 5.81 4.44
C ILE A 75 -6.76 6.10 5.75
N ALA A 76 -8.10 6.03 5.76
CA ALA A 76 -8.88 6.17 6.98
C ALA A 76 -8.57 5.04 7.99
N GLY A 77 -8.53 3.79 7.53
CA GLY A 77 -8.24 2.62 8.36
C GLY A 77 -6.82 2.60 8.94
N LEU A 78 -5.83 3.11 8.20
CA LEU A 78 -4.46 3.28 8.68
C LEU A 78 -4.40 4.33 9.81
N LYS A 79 -5.05 5.47 9.63
CA LYS A 79 -5.11 6.52 10.66
C LYS A 79 -5.81 6.05 11.93
N GLN A 80 -6.88 5.27 11.81
CA GLN A 80 -7.56 4.66 12.96
C GLN A 80 -6.65 3.70 13.74
N ARG A 81 -5.65 3.11 13.08
CA ARG A 81 -4.62 2.26 13.69
C ARG A 81 -3.38 3.04 14.15
N HIS A 82 -3.46 4.38 14.19
CA HIS A 82 -2.34 5.26 14.53
C HIS A 82 -1.11 5.10 13.62
N MET A 83 -1.31 4.62 12.39
CA MET A 83 -0.28 4.58 11.35
C MET A 83 -0.33 5.87 10.55
N THR A 84 0.84 6.42 10.25
CA THR A 84 0.99 7.65 9.47
C THR A 84 1.07 7.34 7.99
N PRO A 85 0.05 7.69 7.18
CA PRO A 85 0.13 7.48 5.74
C PRO A 85 1.03 8.56 5.11
N VAL A 86 1.97 8.12 4.28
CA VAL A 86 2.90 8.97 3.52
C VAL A 86 2.72 8.66 2.04
N MET A 87 2.61 9.70 1.21
CA MET A 87 2.50 9.56 -0.24
C MET A 87 3.85 9.83 -0.89
N VAL A 88 4.30 8.89 -1.71
CA VAL A 88 5.57 8.96 -2.44
C VAL A 88 5.26 8.74 -3.93
N THR A 89 5.49 9.73 -4.79
CA THR A 89 5.15 9.66 -6.21
C THR A 89 6.20 10.32 -7.11
N GLY A 90 6.25 9.87 -8.37
CA GLY A 90 7.02 10.52 -9.44
C GLY A 90 6.25 11.65 -10.14
N ASP A 91 4.96 11.80 -9.86
CA ASP A 91 4.13 12.87 -10.43
C ASP A 91 4.55 14.24 -9.91
N ASN A 92 4.12 15.29 -10.64
CA ASN A 92 4.37 16.66 -10.21
C ASN A 92 3.68 16.99 -8.88
N GLN A 93 4.23 17.99 -8.19
CA GLN A 93 3.76 18.38 -6.86
C GLN A 93 2.27 18.77 -6.83
N GLN A 94 1.75 19.41 -7.87
CA GLN A 94 0.36 19.86 -7.93
C GLN A 94 -0.62 18.68 -7.97
N VAL A 95 -0.32 17.66 -8.79
CA VAL A 95 -1.11 16.42 -8.89
C VAL A 95 -1.06 15.69 -7.55
N ALA A 96 0.14 15.48 -7.02
CA ALA A 96 0.36 14.76 -5.76
C ALA A 96 -0.44 15.38 -4.60
N LEU A 97 -0.38 16.71 -4.42
CA LEU A 97 -1.12 17.41 -3.38
C LEU A 97 -2.64 17.35 -3.60
N SER A 98 -3.10 17.36 -4.85
CA SER A 98 -4.52 17.23 -5.18
C SER A 98 -5.07 15.85 -4.82
N VAL A 99 -4.31 14.79 -5.11
CA VAL A 99 -4.66 13.40 -4.74
C VAL A 99 -4.57 13.22 -3.23
N ALA A 100 -3.48 13.69 -2.60
CA ALA A 100 -3.30 13.63 -1.15
C ALA A 100 -4.46 14.30 -0.40
N LYS A 101 -4.90 15.48 -0.86
CA LYS A 101 -6.06 16.18 -0.29
C LYS A 101 -7.34 15.34 -0.39
N GLN A 102 -7.59 14.67 -1.51
CA GLN A 102 -8.77 13.81 -1.70
C GLN A 102 -8.73 12.54 -0.82
N LEU A 103 -7.54 12.04 -0.51
CA LEU A 103 -7.32 10.91 0.40
C LEU A 103 -7.23 11.34 1.87
N GLY A 104 -7.09 12.63 2.14
CA GLY A 104 -6.86 13.18 3.47
C GLY A 104 -5.43 13.01 3.99
N ILE A 105 -4.43 12.80 3.14
CA ILE A 105 -3.02 12.73 3.53
C ILE A 105 -2.51 14.16 3.77
N ALA A 106 -1.78 14.35 4.87
CA ALA A 106 -1.24 15.66 5.22
C ALA A 106 -0.13 16.08 4.23
N SER A 107 -0.09 17.36 3.85
CA SER A 107 0.79 17.85 2.78
C SER A 107 2.28 17.72 3.08
N ASP A 108 2.65 17.74 4.36
CA ASP A 108 4.01 17.49 4.87
C ASP A 108 4.44 16.02 4.73
N HIS A 109 3.50 15.11 4.49
CA HIS A 109 3.74 13.70 4.22
C HIS A 109 3.59 13.35 2.73
N VAL A 110 3.76 14.32 1.84
CA VAL A 110 3.70 14.12 0.38
C VAL A 110 5.06 14.44 -0.22
N HIS A 111 5.67 13.42 -0.84
CA HIS A 111 6.90 13.55 -1.60
C HIS A 111 6.62 13.27 -3.07
N ALA A 112 6.84 14.28 -3.92
CA ALA A 112 6.52 14.28 -5.34
C ALA A 112 7.79 14.45 -6.19
N GLU A 113 7.67 14.24 -7.50
CA GLU A 113 8.76 14.40 -8.49
C GLU A 113 9.98 13.50 -8.22
N LEU A 114 9.73 12.33 -7.63
CA LEU A 114 10.79 11.39 -7.24
C LEU A 114 11.12 10.37 -8.32
N LYS A 115 12.41 10.07 -8.47
CA LYS A 115 12.88 8.90 -9.22
C LYS A 115 12.81 7.65 -8.34
N PRO A 116 12.87 6.43 -8.91
CA PRO A 116 12.87 5.19 -8.13
C PRO A 116 13.90 5.13 -6.99
N ALA A 117 15.12 5.65 -7.22
CA ALA A 117 16.16 5.72 -6.19
C ALA A 117 15.80 6.69 -5.05
N ASP A 118 15.13 7.79 -5.36
CA ASP A 118 14.73 8.79 -4.37
C ASP A 118 13.61 8.23 -3.47
N LYS A 119 12.70 7.42 -4.02
CA LYS A 119 11.68 6.72 -3.22
C LYS A 119 12.30 5.84 -2.13
N ALA A 120 13.33 5.06 -2.48
CA ALA A 120 14.04 4.23 -1.50
C ALA A 120 14.79 5.08 -0.46
N ALA A 121 15.33 6.24 -0.85
CA ALA A 121 15.96 7.17 0.08
C ALA A 121 14.96 7.73 1.11
N ILE A 122 13.72 8.03 0.70
CA ILE A 122 12.65 8.44 1.62
C ILE A 122 12.34 7.34 2.63
N VAL A 123 12.20 6.08 2.18
CA VAL A 123 12.00 4.93 3.09
C VAL A 123 13.11 4.86 4.12
N LYS A 124 14.37 4.95 3.67
CA LYS A 124 15.55 4.94 4.54
C LYS A 124 15.56 6.10 5.54
N GLN A 125 15.12 7.29 5.15
CA GLN A 125 15.04 8.45 6.04
C GLN A 125 14.05 8.19 7.19
N TYR A 126 12.89 7.61 6.91
CA TYR A 126 11.92 7.25 7.96
C TYR A 126 12.45 6.14 8.88
N GLN A 127 13.15 5.15 8.33
CA GLN A 127 13.82 4.12 9.14
C GLN A 127 14.92 4.70 10.04
N GLN A 128 15.71 5.66 9.53
CA GLN A 128 16.71 6.38 10.33
C GLN A 128 16.08 7.21 11.46
N ALA A 129 14.83 7.63 11.30
CA ALA A 129 14.03 8.25 12.35
C ALA A 129 13.37 7.23 13.31
N HIS A 130 13.83 5.97 13.30
CA HIS A 130 13.33 4.86 14.12
C HIS A 130 11.86 4.51 13.90
N GLN A 131 11.33 4.81 12.71
CA GLN A 131 10.00 4.35 12.32
C GLN A 131 10.10 2.99 11.61
N VAL A 132 9.09 2.14 11.84
CA VAL A 132 8.89 0.91 11.06
C VAL A 132 8.10 1.28 9.81
N VAL A 133 8.64 1.00 8.64
CA VAL A 133 8.11 1.46 7.35
C VAL A 133 7.55 0.29 6.56
N ALA A 134 6.26 0.36 6.26
CA ALA A 134 5.64 -0.48 5.24
C ALA A 134 5.53 0.31 3.93
N MET A 135 6.15 -0.18 2.85
CA MET A 135 6.07 0.42 1.52
C MET A 135 5.02 -0.31 0.70
N VAL A 136 4.17 0.44 -0.01
CA VAL A 136 3.12 -0.11 -0.88
C VAL A 136 3.37 0.37 -2.30
N GLY A 137 3.44 -0.53 -3.27
CA GLY A 137 3.74 -0.19 -4.66
C GLY A 137 3.22 -1.21 -5.67
N ASP A 138 3.48 -0.94 -6.96
CA ASP A 138 3.11 -1.84 -8.07
C ASP A 138 4.18 -2.91 -8.37
N GLY A 139 5.35 -2.79 -7.74
CA GLY A 139 6.46 -3.75 -7.82
C GLY A 139 7.43 -3.55 -8.98
N VAL A 140 7.07 -2.83 -10.05
CA VAL A 140 7.99 -2.63 -11.19
C VAL A 140 8.84 -1.38 -10.99
N ASN A 141 8.19 -0.25 -10.72
CA ASN A 141 8.89 1.03 -10.52
C ASN A 141 9.29 1.25 -9.06
N ASP A 142 8.68 0.48 -8.16
CA ASP A 142 8.83 0.63 -6.71
C ASP A 142 9.71 -0.47 -6.08
N ALA A 143 10.25 -1.40 -6.88
CA ALA A 143 11.09 -2.51 -6.39
C ALA A 143 12.21 -2.06 -5.41
N PRO A 144 13.02 -1.02 -5.69
CA PRO A 144 14.05 -0.58 -4.76
C PRO A 144 13.50 -0.10 -3.41
N SER A 145 12.36 0.62 -3.43
CA SER A 145 11.71 1.09 -2.20
C SER A 145 10.99 -0.02 -1.44
N LEU A 146 10.43 -1.02 -2.15
CA LEU A 146 9.82 -2.19 -1.53
C LEU A 146 10.87 -3.02 -0.80
N ALA A 147 12.01 -3.29 -1.44
CA ALA A 147 13.11 -4.04 -0.84
C ALA A 147 13.83 -3.29 0.31
N GLN A 148 13.76 -1.96 0.33
CA GLN A 148 14.34 -1.15 1.41
C GLN A 148 13.43 -1.07 2.65
N ALA A 149 12.12 -1.27 2.48
CA ALA A 149 11.15 -1.16 3.57
C ALA A 149 11.30 -2.31 4.59
N ASP A 150 10.78 -2.13 5.79
CA ASP A 150 10.68 -3.21 6.77
C ASP A 150 9.67 -4.27 6.32
N ILE A 151 8.63 -3.84 5.59
CA ILE A 151 7.67 -4.69 4.90
C ILE A 151 7.35 -4.08 3.54
N GLY A 152 7.73 -4.75 2.46
CA GLY A 152 7.34 -4.41 1.09
C GLY A 152 6.02 -5.09 0.71
N ILE A 153 5.01 -4.30 0.31
CA ILE A 153 3.70 -4.77 -0.11
C ILE A 153 3.45 -4.39 -1.58
N ALA A 154 3.34 -5.38 -2.46
CA ALA A 154 2.97 -5.17 -3.85
C ALA A 154 1.45 -5.35 -4.06
N ILE A 155 0.80 -4.43 -4.78
CA ILE A 155 -0.65 -4.51 -5.12
C ILE A 155 -0.83 -4.89 -6.59
N GLY A 156 -1.67 -5.89 -6.86
CA GLY A 156 -2.07 -6.22 -8.23
C GLY A 156 -0.90 -6.71 -9.09
N ALA A 157 0.14 -7.23 -8.44
CA ALA A 157 1.37 -7.65 -9.06
C ALA A 157 1.19 -9.03 -9.73
N GLY A 158 1.24 -9.02 -11.07
CA GLY A 158 1.37 -10.23 -11.90
C GLY A 158 2.69 -10.29 -12.66
N THR A 159 3.69 -9.50 -12.24
CA THR A 159 5.02 -9.45 -12.85
C THR A 159 6.05 -10.08 -11.92
N ASP A 160 7.02 -10.82 -12.48
CA ASP A 160 8.03 -11.54 -11.70
C ASP A 160 8.85 -10.61 -10.79
N VAL A 161 9.07 -9.36 -11.23
CA VAL A 161 9.82 -8.34 -10.47
C VAL A 161 9.19 -8.04 -9.11
N ALA A 162 7.85 -8.02 -9.05
CA ALA A 162 7.13 -7.75 -7.81
C ALA A 162 7.19 -8.93 -6.83
N LEU A 163 7.26 -10.17 -7.33
CA LEU A 163 7.40 -11.37 -6.50
C LEU A 163 8.80 -11.45 -5.86
N ASP A 164 9.83 -10.97 -6.55
CA ASP A 164 11.20 -10.99 -6.04
C ASP A 164 11.50 -9.82 -5.08
N SER A 165 10.74 -8.73 -5.17
CA SER A 165 11.06 -7.47 -4.48
C SER A 165 10.16 -7.14 -3.27
N ALA A 166 9.07 -7.88 -3.06
CA ALA A 166 8.09 -7.60 -2.00
C ALA A 166 7.89 -8.81 -1.08
N ASP A 167 7.75 -8.55 0.22
CA ASP A 167 7.46 -9.59 1.22
C ASP A 167 6.02 -10.08 1.15
N VAL A 168 5.10 -9.22 0.69
CA VAL A 168 3.67 -9.50 0.59
C VAL A 168 3.16 -9.08 -0.77
N VAL A 169 2.46 -9.99 -1.44
CA VAL A 169 1.84 -9.73 -2.74
C VAL A 169 0.32 -9.88 -2.63
N LEU A 170 -0.39 -8.77 -2.83
CA LEU A 170 -1.84 -8.77 -2.92
C LEU A 170 -2.25 -9.11 -4.35
N THR A 171 -2.88 -10.27 -4.51
CA THR A 171 -3.34 -10.78 -5.81
C THR A 171 -4.46 -9.94 -6.41
N ARG A 172 -5.29 -9.32 -5.57
CA ARG A 172 -6.32 -8.37 -6.00
C ARG A 172 -5.74 -6.96 -6.07
N SER A 173 -6.16 -6.22 -7.09
CA SER A 173 -5.79 -4.82 -7.30
C SER A 173 -6.57 -3.84 -6.39
N GLU A 174 -6.94 -4.25 -5.18
CA GLU A 174 -7.79 -3.49 -4.24
C GLU A 174 -6.98 -3.01 -3.02
N PRO A 175 -6.71 -1.69 -2.88
CA PRO A 175 -5.93 -1.16 -1.76
C PRO A 175 -6.50 -1.46 -0.38
N ALA A 176 -7.83 -1.59 -0.25
CA ALA A 176 -8.45 -1.89 1.05
C ALA A 176 -8.01 -3.24 1.62
N ASP A 177 -7.54 -4.18 0.79
CA ASP A 177 -7.05 -5.50 1.23
C ASP A 177 -5.81 -5.41 2.14
N ILE A 178 -5.08 -4.30 2.11
CA ILE A 178 -3.99 -4.05 3.07
C ILE A 178 -4.52 -4.04 4.51
N LEU A 179 -5.73 -3.52 4.74
CA LEU A 179 -6.33 -3.54 6.08
C LEU A 179 -6.63 -4.97 6.55
N ASN A 180 -7.08 -5.84 5.64
CA ASN A 180 -7.30 -7.25 5.92
C ASN A 180 -5.98 -7.96 6.26
N PHE A 181 -4.90 -7.68 5.53
CA PHE A 181 -3.56 -8.17 5.84
C PHE A 181 -3.09 -7.72 7.23
N LEU A 182 -3.23 -6.43 7.56
CA LEU A 182 -2.86 -5.90 8.88
C LEU A 182 -3.68 -6.54 10.01
N ASN A 183 -4.98 -6.74 9.79
CA ASN A 183 -5.85 -7.44 10.74
C ASN A 183 -5.38 -8.88 10.97
N LEU A 184 -5.05 -9.59 9.89
CA LEU A 184 -4.53 -10.96 9.97
C LEU A 184 -3.21 -11.01 10.74
N ALA A 185 -2.29 -10.08 10.48
CA ALA A 185 -1.02 -9.98 11.19
C ALA A 185 -1.23 -9.80 12.70
N GLN A 186 -2.09 -8.86 13.10
CA GLN A 186 -2.42 -8.62 14.52
C GLN A 186 -3.07 -9.84 15.20
N GLN A 187 -3.96 -10.54 14.50
CA GLN A 187 -4.61 -11.73 15.06
C GLN A 187 -3.64 -12.90 15.20
N THR A 188 -2.71 -13.04 14.26
CA THR A 188 -1.65 -14.05 14.29
C THR A 188 -0.69 -13.79 15.45
N ASP A 189 -0.30 -12.53 15.66
CA ASP A 189 0.58 -12.15 16.77
C ASP A 189 -0.07 -12.45 18.13
N ARG A 190 -1.36 -12.13 18.29
CA ARG A 190 -2.12 -12.50 19.49
C ARG A 190 -2.12 -14.02 19.73
N LYS A 191 -2.27 -14.83 18.68
CA LYS A 191 -2.22 -16.30 18.80
C LYS A 191 -0.82 -16.79 19.15
N MET A 192 0.22 -16.17 18.60
CA MET A 192 1.61 -16.47 18.92
C MET A 192 1.89 -16.24 20.41
N ILE A 193 1.46 -15.09 20.96
CA ILE A 193 1.62 -14.78 22.39
C ILE A 193 0.86 -15.79 23.27
N GLN A 194 -0.37 -16.16 22.90
CA GLN A 194 -1.13 -17.20 23.63
C GLN A 194 -0.39 -18.54 23.62
N ASN A 195 0.11 -18.97 22.45
CA ASN A 195 0.85 -20.21 22.31
C ASN A 195 2.16 -20.19 23.12
N LEU A 196 2.83 -19.03 23.17
CA LEU A 196 3.99 -18.84 24.02
C LEU A 196 3.63 -19.00 25.51
N TRP A 197 2.51 -18.46 25.97
CA TRP A 197 2.03 -18.68 27.33
C TRP A 197 1.66 -20.14 27.62
N PHE A 198 1.03 -20.84 26.69
CA PHE A 198 0.72 -22.28 26.87
C PHE A 198 1.99 -23.15 26.87
N GLY A 199 2.97 -22.82 26.03
CA GLY A 199 4.23 -23.56 25.93
C GLY A 199 5.21 -23.26 27.06
N ALA A 200 5.36 -21.99 27.45
CA ALA A 200 6.26 -21.59 28.52
C ALA A 200 5.61 -21.72 29.91
N GLY A 201 4.30 -21.50 30.02
CA GLY A 201 3.59 -21.42 31.31
C GLY A 201 3.65 -22.70 32.12
N TYR A 202 3.48 -23.87 31.50
CA TYR A 202 3.60 -25.13 32.24
C TYR A 202 5.05 -25.39 32.68
N ASN A 203 6.04 -24.96 31.90
CA ASN A 203 7.46 -25.09 32.24
C ASN A 203 7.85 -24.27 33.47
N ILE A 204 7.24 -23.09 33.67
CA ILE A 204 7.42 -22.28 34.87
C ILE A 204 7.07 -23.07 36.15
N VAL A 205 6.07 -23.95 36.08
CA VAL A 205 5.66 -24.79 37.22
C VAL A 205 6.42 -26.12 37.26
N ALA A 206 6.63 -26.75 36.09
CA ALA A 206 7.22 -28.07 35.98
C ALA A 206 8.71 -28.09 36.39
N ILE A 207 9.49 -27.05 36.02
CA ILE A 207 10.93 -27.00 36.31
C ILE A 207 11.20 -26.96 37.83
N PRO A 208 10.60 -26.04 38.63
CA PRO A 208 10.79 -26.03 40.09
C PRO A 208 10.34 -27.33 40.77
N LEU A 209 9.26 -27.95 40.29
CA LEU A 209 8.78 -29.23 40.83
C LEU A 209 9.73 -30.39 40.49
N ALA A 210 10.34 -30.37 39.31
CA ALA A 210 11.28 -31.40 38.86
C ALA A 210 12.65 -31.29 39.53
N THR A 211 13.12 -30.08 39.85
CA THR A 211 14.37 -29.86 40.61
C THR A 211 14.22 -30.15 42.11
N GLY A 212 13.01 -30.48 42.57
CA GLY A 212 12.75 -30.83 43.96
C GLY A 212 12.64 -29.61 44.89
N LEU A 213 12.41 -28.40 44.37
CA LEU A 213 12.26 -27.18 45.17
C LEU A 213 11.16 -27.32 46.24
N PHE A 214 10.13 -28.11 45.94
CA PHE A 214 8.98 -28.36 46.83
C PHE A 214 8.99 -29.78 47.45
N ALA A 215 10.14 -30.46 47.45
CA ALA A 215 10.25 -31.80 48.02
C ALA A 215 9.91 -31.85 49.53
N GLY A 216 10.15 -30.75 50.27
CA GLY A 216 9.82 -30.65 51.71
C GLY A 216 8.32 -30.70 52.03
N ILE A 217 7.45 -30.42 51.04
CA ILE A 217 5.99 -30.56 51.14
C ILE A 217 5.47 -31.79 50.36
N GLY A 218 6.36 -32.68 49.92
CA GLY A 218 6.03 -33.90 49.18
C GLY A 218 5.67 -33.70 47.70
N LEU A 219 5.85 -32.49 47.16
CA LEU A 219 5.55 -32.17 45.75
C LEU A 219 6.82 -32.28 44.90
N VAL A 220 6.97 -33.40 44.21
CA VAL A 220 8.04 -33.64 43.23
C VAL A 220 7.40 -34.15 41.94
N LEU A 221 7.77 -33.54 40.80
CA LEU A 221 7.27 -33.97 39.50
C LEU A 221 8.04 -35.20 39.02
N SER A 222 7.35 -36.30 38.72
CA SER A 222 8.00 -37.45 38.10
C SER A 222 8.24 -37.21 36.60
N PRO A 223 9.29 -37.80 36.01
CA PRO A 223 9.55 -37.69 34.56
C PRO A 223 8.36 -38.13 33.70
N ALA A 224 7.59 -39.13 34.13
CA ALA A 224 6.41 -39.61 33.42
C ALA A 224 5.29 -38.55 33.36
N VAL A 225 5.02 -37.85 34.46
CA VAL A 225 4.04 -36.76 34.49
C VAL A 225 4.52 -35.59 33.61
N GLY A 226 5.82 -35.27 33.66
CA GLY A 226 6.42 -34.26 32.79
C GLY A 226 6.22 -34.57 31.30
N ALA A 227 6.41 -35.83 30.89
CA ALA A 227 6.19 -36.25 29.50
C ALA A 227 4.73 -36.10 29.06
N VAL A 228 3.77 -36.42 29.94
CA VAL A 228 2.34 -36.21 29.66
C VAL A 228 2.01 -34.72 29.51
N LEU A 229 2.51 -33.87 30.42
CA LEU A 229 2.31 -32.42 30.35
C LEU A 229 2.88 -31.81 29.06
N MET A 230 4.05 -32.28 28.63
CA MET A 230 4.65 -31.86 27.37
C MET A 230 3.75 -32.20 26.17
N GLY A 231 3.24 -33.43 26.09
CA GLY A 231 2.31 -33.84 25.03
C GLY A 231 1.00 -33.04 25.04
N LEU A 232 0.42 -32.79 26.23
CA LEU A 232 -0.79 -31.98 26.38
C LEU A 232 -0.56 -30.53 25.94
N SER A 233 0.58 -29.92 26.28
CA SER A 233 0.92 -28.55 25.88
C SER A 233 0.93 -28.41 24.35
N THR A 234 1.53 -29.36 23.63
CA THR A 234 1.55 -29.35 22.15
C THR A 234 0.13 -29.42 21.57
N ILE A 235 -0.74 -30.26 22.13
CA ILE A 235 -2.14 -30.38 21.68
C ILE A 235 -2.90 -29.07 21.90
N ILE A 236 -2.74 -28.45 23.07
CA ILE A 236 -3.40 -27.17 23.41
C ILE A 236 -2.97 -26.06 22.45
N VAL A 237 -1.66 -25.94 22.19
CA VAL A 237 -1.10 -24.97 21.24
C VAL A 237 -1.64 -25.20 19.82
N ALA A 238 -1.70 -26.46 19.37
CA ALA A 238 -2.23 -26.81 18.06
C ALA A 238 -3.72 -26.46 17.90
N ILE A 239 -4.54 -26.79 18.90
CA ILE A 239 -5.97 -26.43 18.92
C ILE A 239 -6.12 -24.91 18.93
N ASN A 240 -5.36 -24.20 19.76
CA ASN A 240 -5.44 -22.73 19.82
C ASN A 240 -5.07 -22.08 18.48
N ALA A 241 -4.06 -22.58 17.79
CA ALA A 241 -3.67 -22.10 16.46
C ALA A 241 -4.80 -22.28 15.43
N GLN A 242 -5.49 -23.43 15.45
CA GLN A 242 -6.62 -23.70 14.53
C GLN A 242 -7.82 -22.78 14.73
N THR A 243 -7.92 -22.09 15.87
CA THR A 243 -9.01 -21.12 16.12
C THR A 243 -8.75 -19.73 15.52
N LEU A 244 -7.62 -19.53 14.83
CA LEU A 244 -7.37 -18.30 14.07
C LEU A 244 -8.43 -18.19 12.95
N ARG A 245 -9.16 -17.07 12.93
CA ARG A 245 -10.19 -16.79 11.92
C ARG A 245 -9.80 -15.53 11.16
N VAL A 246 -9.86 -15.58 9.84
CA VAL A 246 -9.77 -14.39 9.01
C VAL A 246 -11.16 -13.77 8.99
N HIS A 247 -11.35 -12.68 9.73
CA HIS A 247 -12.55 -11.87 9.58
C HIS A 247 -12.33 -10.95 8.37
N GLU A 248 -13.06 -11.20 7.29
CA GLU A 248 -13.17 -10.21 6.21
C GLU A 248 -13.85 -8.97 6.79
N THR A 249 -13.20 -7.82 6.66
CA THR A 249 -13.84 -6.55 6.95
C THR A 249 -14.76 -6.25 5.76
N GLU A 250 -16.08 -6.30 5.98
CA GLU A 250 -17.10 -5.89 4.98
C GLU A 250 -16.96 -4.40 4.61
#